data_AF-A0A960X183-F1
#
_entry.id   AF-A0A960X183-F1
#
_cell.length_a   1.000
_cell.length_b   1.000
_cell.length_c   1.000
_cell.angle_alpha   90.00
_cell.angle_beta   90.00
_cell.angle_gamma   90.00
#
_symmetry.space_group_name_H-M   'P 1'
#
loop_
_entity.id
_entity.type
_entity.pdbx_description
1 polymer ?
#
loop_
_entity_poly.entity_id
_entity_poly.type
_entity_poly.pdbx_seq_one_letter_code
_entity_poly.pdbx_strand_id
1 'polypeptide(L)'
;MLNRLLLLLLCSAPVVAADSVFDQPNLAAWCIVPFDANKRGPEERAAMLEKLGFTKFVYDYRKEHIPQWDDELNALKKHHVELMGWWFPGALNDEAKSALELFKKHDVHPQLWISGSGEPIAVKDAAEQTARIAKEVARFKPICEAAAAQGCQVGIYNHGGWGGEPENALAVTVALKAQGIKNIGIVYNLHHGHGHLDRLAKVLPTLLPHLLCVNLNGMDIDGEAKGRKILPLGAGTEDVKVLRIIRASGYNGPIGILNHTNEDAEGRLHDNLDGLKWLVPQLDDNLPGPKPKYRTWDEAKAKAAAAQPGPATKAGGVPSLSEDFGKALSGGLVIDGKPDFRTLPFSIECRTKLDRKDRYNILVACNSKSASTHWELYTHAGRGTLALFMPGRGGDYDSKINICDGKWHNLVASVSDQLVTLWIDGKNVFEKPTGAAGPVKHASAENIAFGQLVEGTIGCDGLVDDVRLSRGVMKPRPGNSPRLRMDNTLGLWSFDDLGAAVAKVVAPEPVSFTPDLPPLNKADNQHWHEFVNRDRVFDFYTKQALHFMKQKPMPELIAPFPGVDGGQQGHWGNQNDQTTWKDGRFGSSDLGSVFSGVFKGAGLIIPKGICVRF
;
A
#
# COMPACT_ATOMS: atom_id res chain seq x y z
N MET A 1 -23.14 70.84 -47.46
CA MET A 1 -21.69 70.60 -47.60
C MET A 1 -20.98 71.22 -46.40
N LEU A 2 -20.50 70.41 -45.44
CA LEU A 2 -19.28 70.66 -44.67
C LEU A 2 -19.05 69.44 -43.75
N ASN A 3 -18.03 68.65 -44.07
CA ASN A 3 -17.58 67.51 -43.27
C ASN A 3 -16.96 67.98 -41.95
N ARG A 4 -17.44 67.44 -40.82
CA ARG A 4 -16.74 67.50 -39.53
C ARG A 4 -15.85 66.27 -39.40
N LEU A 5 -14.53 66.48 -39.43
CA LEU A 5 -13.53 65.47 -39.12
C LEU A 5 -13.31 65.49 -37.60
N LEU A 6 -13.64 64.39 -36.91
CA LEU A 6 -13.36 64.20 -35.49
C LEU A 6 -12.02 63.48 -35.37
N LEU A 7 -11.01 64.14 -34.81
CA LEU A 7 -9.68 63.58 -34.57
C LEU A 7 -9.71 62.82 -33.23
N LEU A 8 -9.69 61.48 -33.25
CA LEU A 8 -9.46 60.66 -32.06
C LEU A 8 -7.94 60.57 -31.81
N LEU A 9 -7.46 61.17 -30.72
CA LEU A 9 -6.14 60.86 -30.16
C LEU A 9 -6.22 59.47 -29.51
N LEU A 10 -5.57 58.48 -30.14
CA LEU A 10 -5.24 57.20 -29.52
C LEU A 10 -4.03 57.41 -28.59
N CYS A 11 -4.30 57.54 -27.29
CA CYS A 11 -3.27 57.35 -26.26
C CYS A 11 -2.89 55.87 -26.24
N SER A 12 -1.78 55.52 -26.89
CA SER A 12 -1.10 54.25 -26.70
C SER A 12 -0.44 54.23 -25.32
N ALA A 13 -1.17 53.76 -24.31
CA ALA A 13 -0.57 53.32 -23.07
C ALA A 13 0.32 52.09 -23.35
N PRO A 14 1.51 52.00 -22.76
CA PRO A 14 2.32 50.79 -22.87
C PRO A 14 1.54 49.63 -22.23
N VAL A 15 1.34 48.56 -23.00
CA VAL A 15 0.90 47.28 -22.44
C VAL A 15 2.04 46.79 -21.56
N VAL A 16 1.96 47.06 -20.26
CA VAL A 16 2.76 46.34 -19.27
C VAL A 16 2.34 44.88 -19.41
N ALA A 17 3.25 44.02 -19.87
CA ALA A 17 3.03 42.59 -19.85
C ALA A 17 2.65 42.22 -18.41
N ALA A 18 1.47 41.62 -18.22
CA ALA A 18 1.06 41.17 -16.90
C ALA A 18 2.13 40.22 -16.35
N ASP A 19 2.64 40.50 -15.14
CA ASP A 19 3.60 39.62 -14.45
C ASP A 19 3.06 38.19 -14.48
N SER A 20 3.89 37.25 -14.92
CA SER A 20 3.51 35.85 -15.00
C SER A 20 3.39 35.30 -13.59
N VAL A 21 2.33 34.54 -13.29
CA VAL A 21 2.19 33.81 -12.01
C VAL A 21 3.39 32.89 -11.73
N PHE A 22 4.18 32.57 -12.76
CA PHE A 22 5.37 31.73 -12.72
C PHE A 22 6.68 32.50 -12.53
N ASP A 23 6.65 33.82 -12.38
CA ASP A 23 7.86 34.62 -12.20
C ASP A 23 8.52 34.37 -10.85
N GLN A 24 9.86 34.45 -10.85
CA GLN A 24 10.70 34.06 -9.72
C GLN A 24 10.31 34.67 -8.37
N PRO A 25 9.92 35.96 -8.26
CA PRO A 25 9.48 36.55 -6.99
C PRO A 25 8.20 35.92 -6.42
N ASN A 26 7.41 35.24 -7.25
CA ASN A 26 6.20 34.54 -6.83
C ASN A 26 6.45 33.07 -6.41
N LEU A 27 7.66 32.56 -6.65
CA LEU A 27 8.03 31.18 -6.35
C LEU A 27 8.47 31.00 -4.89
N ALA A 28 8.13 29.85 -4.31
CA ALA A 28 8.60 29.44 -2.99
C ALA A 28 9.23 28.05 -3.05
N ALA A 29 10.37 27.86 -2.39
CA ALA A 29 10.94 26.53 -2.26
C ALA A 29 10.10 25.67 -1.30
N TRP A 30 9.83 24.42 -1.67
CA TRP A 30 9.01 23.51 -0.87
C TRP A 30 9.59 22.10 -0.81
N CYS A 31 9.50 21.51 0.38
CA CYS A 31 9.80 20.12 0.66
C CYS A 31 11.26 19.74 0.38
N ILE A 32 12.16 20.51 0.98
CA ILE A 32 13.61 20.41 0.78
C ILE A 32 14.36 20.08 2.07
N VAL A 33 13.71 19.98 3.23
CA VAL A 33 14.44 19.79 4.50
C VAL A 33 14.74 18.32 4.77
N PRO A 34 13.74 17.42 4.95
CA PRO A 34 14.00 16.00 5.22
C PRO A 34 14.44 15.23 3.97
N PHE A 35 14.36 15.83 2.79
CA PHE A 35 14.64 15.20 1.51
C PHE A 35 15.93 15.68 0.84
N ASP A 36 16.66 16.62 1.45
CA ASP A 36 17.96 17.02 0.90
C ASP A 36 19.01 15.91 1.11
N ALA A 37 19.52 15.34 0.01
CA ALA A 37 20.58 14.34 0.04
C ALA A 37 21.83 14.82 0.81
N ASN A 38 22.12 16.12 0.74
CA ASN A 38 23.27 16.74 1.41
C ASN A 38 23.00 17.06 2.88
N LYS A 39 21.75 16.94 3.34
CA LYS A 39 21.34 17.22 4.73
C LYS A 39 21.81 18.58 5.23
N ARG A 40 21.70 19.62 4.39
CA ARG A 40 22.13 20.99 4.72
C ARG A 40 21.53 21.44 6.05
N GLY A 41 22.32 22.13 6.87
CA GLY A 41 21.85 22.78 8.08
C GLY A 41 21.04 24.06 7.80
N PRO A 42 20.48 24.70 8.83
CA PRO A 42 19.74 25.96 8.73
C PRO A 42 20.40 27.06 7.88
N GLU A 43 21.65 27.40 8.23
CA GLU A 43 22.42 28.45 7.54
C GLU A 43 22.71 28.08 6.08
N GLU A 44 23.19 26.87 5.83
CA GLU A 44 23.53 26.40 4.47
C GLU A 44 22.30 26.39 3.56
N ARG A 45 21.13 26.04 4.11
CA ARG A 45 19.86 26.03 3.38
C ARG A 45 19.38 27.44 3.07
N ALA A 46 19.40 28.35 4.04
CA ALA A 46 19.00 29.74 3.82
C ALA A 46 19.91 30.43 2.78
N ALA A 47 21.21 30.22 2.87
CA ALA A 47 22.18 30.71 1.88
C ALA A 47 21.96 30.10 0.48
N MET A 48 21.63 28.81 0.40
CA MET A 48 21.26 28.14 -0.85
C MET A 48 20.01 28.78 -1.46
N LEU A 49 18.97 29.05 -0.67
CA LEU A 49 17.73 29.68 -1.15
C LEU A 49 17.99 31.07 -1.72
N GLU A 50 18.77 31.90 -1.01
CA GLU A 50 19.17 33.23 -1.48
C GLU A 50 19.99 33.15 -2.78
N LYS A 51 20.97 32.25 -2.85
CA LYS A 51 21.77 32.00 -4.07
C LYS A 51 20.90 31.63 -5.27
N LEU A 52 19.83 30.86 -5.04
CA LEU A 52 18.87 30.45 -6.06
C LEU A 52 17.83 31.54 -6.38
N GLY A 53 17.85 32.66 -5.66
CA GLY A 53 16.91 33.78 -5.81
C GLY A 53 15.51 33.50 -5.26
N PHE A 54 15.35 32.53 -4.37
CA PHE A 54 14.10 32.33 -3.63
C PHE A 54 14.02 33.32 -2.46
N THR A 55 12.94 34.08 -2.40
CA THR A 55 12.61 34.94 -1.27
C THR A 55 11.53 34.36 -0.37
N LYS A 56 10.94 33.22 -0.76
CA LYS A 56 9.88 32.52 -0.01
C LYS A 56 10.26 31.06 0.19
N PHE A 57 9.95 30.55 1.37
CA PHE A 57 10.25 29.18 1.74
C PHE A 57 9.11 28.58 2.57
N VAL A 58 8.81 27.31 2.28
CA VAL A 58 7.88 26.52 3.06
C VAL A 58 8.66 25.41 3.77
N TYR A 59 8.67 25.47 5.10
CA TYR A 59 9.46 24.58 5.93
C TYR A 59 8.70 23.29 6.23
N ASP A 60 9.25 22.16 5.80
CA ASP A 60 8.86 20.84 6.30
C ASP A 60 9.93 20.29 7.24
N TYR A 61 9.58 19.34 8.10
CA TYR A 61 10.53 18.84 9.08
C TYR A 61 10.21 17.42 9.57
N ARG A 62 11.13 16.91 10.37
CA ARG A 62 11.05 15.64 11.11
C ARG A 62 11.61 15.87 12.51
N LYS A 63 11.45 14.91 13.42
CA LYS A 63 11.78 15.08 14.85
C LYS A 63 13.21 15.56 15.09
N GLU A 64 14.16 15.10 14.29
CA GLU A 64 15.57 15.48 14.34
C GLU A 64 15.85 16.96 14.03
N HIS A 65 14.92 17.64 13.35
CA HIS A 65 15.06 19.05 12.98
C HIS A 65 14.46 20.00 14.02
N ILE A 66 13.64 19.50 14.96
CA ILE A 66 12.98 20.34 15.99
C ILE A 66 13.99 21.15 16.82
N PRO A 67 15.15 20.60 17.25
CA PRO A 67 16.14 21.37 17.99
C PRO A 67 16.75 22.54 17.21
N GLN A 68 16.57 22.61 15.89
CA GLN A 68 17.19 23.59 14.99
C GLN A 68 16.22 24.72 14.59
N TRP A 69 14.97 24.70 15.05
CA TRP A 69 13.94 25.64 14.61
C TRP A 69 14.30 27.12 14.82
N ASP A 70 14.87 27.45 15.98
CA ASP A 70 15.32 28.82 16.26
C ASP A 70 16.42 29.26 15.27
N ASP A 71 17.39 28.37 15.00
CA ASP A 71 18.48 28.63 14.07
C ASP A 71 17.97 28.77 12.63
N GLU A 72 16.95 28.00 12.25
CA GLU A 72 16.28 28.09 10.95
C GLU A 72 15.64 29.47 10.75
N LEU A 73 14.82 29.95 11.69
CA LEU A 73 14.17 31.26 11.53
C LEU A 73 15.18 32.42 11.55
N ASN A 74 16.24 32.30 12.35
CA ASN A 74 17.33 33.28 12.35
C ASN A 74 18.09 33.31 11.01
N ALA A 75 18.40 32.14 10.45
CA ALA A 75 19.08 32.01 9.16
C ALA A 75 18.21 32.56 8.01
N LEU A 76 16.92 32.21 7.97
CA LEU A 76 16.00 32.72 6.96
C LEU A 76 15.92 34.26 7.00
N LYS A 77 15.80 34.84 8.19
CA LYS A 77 15.81 36.30 8.38
C LYS A 77 17.10 36.94 7.89
N LYS A 78 18.26 36.35 8.21
CA LYS A 78 19.58 36.83 7.80
C LYS A 78 19.74 36.84 6.27
N HIS A 79 19.18 35.84 5.59
CA HIS A 79 19.23 35.69 4.13
C HIS A 79 18.02 36.27 3.40
N HIS A 80 17.21 37.08 4.08
CA HIS A 80 16.04 37.75 3.49
C HIS A 80 15.02 36.79 2.86
N VAL A 81 14.87 35.60 3.43
CA VAL A 81 13.90 34.59 3.01
C VAL A 81 12.70 34.60 3.97
N GLU A 82 11.51 34.83 3.43
CA GLU A 82 10.24 34.74 4.13
C GLU A 82 9.88 33.27 4.42
N LEU A 83 9.56 32.97 5.67
CA LEU A 83 8.86 31.73 6.02
C LEU A 83 7.39 31.83 5.59
N MET A 84 7.12 31.54 4.32
CA MET A 84 5.77 31.63 3.73
C MET A 84 4.84 30.53 4.23
N GLY A 85 5.37 29.34 4.54
CA GLY A 85 4.56 28.24 5.02
C GLY A 85 5.30 27.22 5.89
N TRP A 86 4.53 26.35 6.52
CA TRP A 86 5.01 25.36 7.49
C TRP A 86 4.20 24.08 7.41
N TRP A 87 4.86 22.93 7.27
CA TRP A 87 4.20 21.63 7.39
C TRP A 87 3.77 21.39 8.83
N PHE A 88 2.47 21.50 9.13
CA PHE A 88 1.95 21.58 10.48
C PHE A 88 1.34 20.25 10.95
N PRO A 89 1.45 19.88 12.24
CA PRO A 89 0.84 18.66 12.76
C PRO A 89 -0.68 18.59 12.52
N GLY A 90 -1.19 17.40 12.26
CA GLY A 90 -2.62 17.18 11.96
C GLY A 90 -3.61 17.40 13.12
N ALA A 91 -3.10 17.76 14.30
CA ALA A 91 -3.84 18.05 15.51
C ALA A 91 -3.08 19.08 16.37
N LEU A 92 -3.78 19.81 17.24
CA LEU A 92 -3.20 20.77 18.17
C LEU A 92 -2.52 20.08 19.38
N ASN A 93 -1.54 19.22 19.09
CA ASN A 93 -0.71 18.54 20.06
C ASN A 93 0.41 19.46 20.62
N ASP A 94 1.28 18.94 21.46
CA ASP A 94 2.34 19.74 22.09
C ASP A 94 3.34 20.27 21.06
N GLU A 95 3.66 19.49 20.03
CA GLU A 95 4.52 19.92 18.92
C GLU A 95 3.92 21.09 18.13
N ALA A 96 2.62 21.04 17.84
CA ALA A 96 1.88 22.13 17.20
C ALA A 96 1.89 23.40 18.05
N LYS A 97 1.69 23.28 19.37
CA LYS A 97 1.76 24.42 20.29
C LYS A 97 3.17 25.01 20.34
N SER A 98 4.21 24.18 20.38
CA SER A 98 5.60 24.63 20.34
C SER A 98 5.92 25.39 19.05
N ALA A 99 5.40 24.94 17.89
CA ALA A 99 5.55 25.67 16.63
C ALA A 99 4.85 27.04 16.68
N LEU A 100 3.63 27.13 17.22
CA LEU A 100 2.93 28.42 17.37
C LEU A 100 3.65 29.39 18.31
N GLU A 101 4.22 28.90 19.41
CA GLU A 101 5.05 29.72 20.32
C GLU A 101 6.36 30.18 19.66
N LEU A 102 6.98 29.33 18.83
CA LEU A 102 8.13 29.71 18.02
C LEU A 102 7.77 30.85 17.06
N PHE A 103 6.63 30.75 16.35
CA PHE A 103 6.20 31.79 15.41
C PHE A 103 5.97 33.12 16.11
N LYS A 104 5.33 33.09 17.29
CA LYS A 104 5.16 34.26 18.15
C LYS A 104 6.50 34.85 18.61
N LYS A 105 7.46 34.01 19.00
CA LYS A 105 8.80 34.43 19.43
C LYS A 105 9.56 35.16 18.32
N HIS A 106 9.43 34.70 17.08
CA HIS A 106 10.14 35.26 15.92
C HIS A 106 9.35 36.28 15.11
N ASP A 107 8.09 36.53 15.48
CA ASP A 107 7.16 37.42 14.79
C ASP A 107 6.97 37.05 13.30
N VAL A 108 6.66 35.76 13.07
CA VAL A 108 6.39 35.22 11.73
C VAL A 108 4.97 34.66 11.64
N HIS A 109 4.37 34.71 10.44
CA HIS A 109 2.97 34.33 10.21
C HIS A 109 2.80 33.36 9.03
N PRO A 110 3.43 32.18 9.06
CA PRO A 110 3.39 31.25 7.94
C PRO A 110 1.98 30.70 7.68
N GLN A 111 1.73 30.26 6.45
CA GLN A 111 0.62 29.36 6.14
C GLN A 111 0.88 27.97 6.76
N LEU A 112 -0.05 27.47 7.59
CA LEU A 112 0.04 26.15 8.21
C LEU A 112 -0.56 25.10 7.28
N TRP A 113 0.29 24.26 6.70
CA TRP A 113 -0.11 23.26 5.71
C TRP A 113 -0.35 21.92 6.41
N ILE A 114 -1.58 21.42 6.32
CA ILE A 114 -2.00 20.22 7.04
C ILE A 114 -2.61 19.24 6.06
N SER A 115 -2.13 18.00 6.08
CA SER A 115 -2.71 16.92 5.28
C SER A 115 -4.22 16.79 5.54
N GLY A 116 -4.99 16.69 4.46
CA GLY A 116 -6.36 16.21 4.52
C GLY A 116 -6.43 14.76 5.01
N SER A 117 -7.65 14.30 5.37
CA SER A 117 -7.90 12.91 5.78
C SER A 117 -7.44 11.88 4.75
N GLY A 118 -6.69 10.87 5.22
CA GLY A 118 -6.26 9.72 4.42
C GLY A 118 -7.30 8.59 4.32
N GLU A 119 -8.57 8.84 4.68
CA GLU A 119 -9.64 7.85 4.53
C GLU A 119 -9.84 7.43 3.06
N PRO A 120 -10.41 6.25 2.76
CA PRO A 120 -10.62 5.80 1.39
C PRO A 120 -11.48 6.78 0.58
N ILE A 121 -11.14 7.06 -0.68
CA ILE A 121 -11.90 8.01 -1.52
C ILE A 121 -13.37 7.59 -1.66
N ALA A 122 -13.63 6.28 -1.76
CA ALA A 122 -14.99 5.77 -1.91
C ALA A 122 -15.83 6.07 -0.65
N VAL A 123 -17.06 6.53 -0.90
CA VAL A 123 -18.07 6.83 0.11
C VAL A 123 -19.31 6.03 -0.23
N LYS A 124 -19.90 5.35 0.76
CA LYS A 124 -21.03 4.44 0.60
C LYS A 124 -22.31 5.19 0.26
N ASP A 125 -22.55 6.30 0.94
CA ASP A 125 -23.76 7.10 0.82
C ASP A 125 -23.54 8.56 1.27
N ALA A 126 -24.59 9.39 1.12
CA ALA A 126 -24.54 10.81 1.50
C ALA A 126 -24.39 11.03 3.02
N ALA A 127 -24.83 10.09 3.85
CA ALA A 127 -24.69 10.20 5.30
C ALA A 127 -23.22 10.03 5.72
N GLU A 128 -22.52 9.08 5.12
CA GLU A 128 -21.08 8.92 5.31
C GLU A 128 -20.31 10.16 4.82
N GLN A 129 -20.64 10.72 3.65
CA GLN A 129 -20.01 11.96 3.16
C GLN A 129 -20.16 13.09 4.17
N THR A 130 -21.37 13.29 4.69
CA THR A 130 -21.67 14.32 5.68
C THR A 130 -20.90 14.10 6.97
N ALA A 131 -20.82 12.85 7.44
CA ALA A 131 -20.08 12.49 8.65
C ALA A 131 -18.56 12.75 8.51
N ARG A 132 -17.98 12.43 7.34
CA ARG A 132 -16.55 12.68 7.08
C ARG A 132 -16.22 14.18 7.02
N ILE A 133 -17.08 14.97 6.35
CA ILE A 133 -16.95 16.44 6.36
C ILE A 133 -17.02 16.97 7.80
N ALA A 134 -18.02 16.55 8.58
CA ALA A 134 -18.18 17.00 9.96
C ALA A 134 -16.97 16.64 10.85
N LYS A 135 -16.41 15.43 10.67
CA LYS A 135 -15.21 14.97 11.38
C LYS A 135 -13.98 15.83 11.04
N GLU A 136 -13.74 16.12 9.76
CA GLU A 136 -12.63 16.96 9.34
C GLU A 136 -12.80 18.41 9.78
N VAL A 137 -14.03 18.95 9.72
CA VAL A 137 -14.35 20.28 10.27
C VAL A 137 -14.02 20.33 11.77
N ALA A 138 -14.41 19.31 12.54
CA ALA A 138 -14.10 19.23 13.97
C ALA A 138 -12.58 19.14 14.25
N ARG A 139 -11.81 18.49 13.37
CA ARG A 139 -10.35 18.40 13.47
C ARG A 139 -9.65 19.73 13.18
N PHE A 140 -10.07 20.41 12.10
CA PHE A 140 -9.43 21.64 11.64
C PHE A 140 -9.82 22.88 12.46
N LYS A 141 -11.05 22.93 12.99
CA LYS A 141 -11.56 24.09 13.73
C LYS A 141 -10.64 24.58 14.86
N PRO A 142 -10.22 23.74 15.84
CA PRO A 142 -9.34 24.21 16.92
C PRO A 142 -7.97 24.67 16.40
N ILE A 143 -7.49 24.11 15.28
CA ILE A 143 -6.22 24.53 14.67
C ILE A 143 -6.39 25.91 14.03
N CYS A 144 -7.49 26.15 13.31
CA CYS A 144 -7.78 27.43 12.70
C CYS A 144 -7.92 28.54 13.75
N GLU A 145 -8.59 28.26 14.86
CA GLU A 145 -8.76 29.20 15.98
C GLU A 145 -7.41 29.55 16.62
N ALA A 146 -6.55 28.56 16.88
CA ALA A 146 -5.21 28.79 17.41
C ALA A 146 -4.29 29.55 16.42
N ALA A 147 -4.37 29.21 15.13
CA ALA A 147 -3.61 29.86 14.08
C ALA A 147 -4.04 31.33 13.87
N ALA A 148 -5.34 31.61 13.97
CA ALA A 148 -5.89 32.96 13.82
C ALA A 148 -5.36 33.91 14.89
N ALA A 149 -5.16 33.42 16.13
CA ALA A 149 -4.56 34.20 17.20
C ALA A 149 -3.11 34.64 16.91
N GLN A 150 -2.41 33.93 16.01
CA GLN A 150 -1.06 34.24 15.55
C GLN A 150 -1.04 34.84 14.14
N GLY A 151 -2.19 35.26 13.59
CA GLY A 151 -2.27 35.81 12.23
C GLY A 151 -1.99 34.81 11.10
N CYS A 152 -1.90 33.51 11.40
CA CYS A 152 -1.56 32.47 10.43
C CYS A 152 -2.80 32.01 9.65
N GLN A 153 -2.60 31.68 8.37
CA GLN A 153 -3.59 30.96 7.56
C GLN A 153 -3.41 29.46 7.71
N VAL A 154 -4.48 28.69 7.53
CA VAL A 154 -4.47 27.22 7.54
C VAL A 154 -4.86 26.72 6.15
N GLY A 155 -4.05 25.82 5.60
CA GLY A 155 -4.25 25.20 4.29
C GLY A 155 -4.52 23.71 4.39
N ILE A 156 -5.64 23.25 3.83
CA ILE A 156 -5.86 21.82 3.59
C ILE A 156 -4.98 21.39 2.43
N TYR A 157 -3.96 20.59 2.70
CA TYR A 157 -3.02 20.06 1.73
C TYR A 157 -3.53 18.72 1.19
N ASN A 158 -3.60 18.58 -0.14
CA ASN A 158 -4.15 17.40 -0.80
C ASN A 158 -3.18 16.20 -0.82
N HIS A 159 -3.00 15.50 0.30
CA HIS A 159 -2.07 14.36 0.42
C HIS A 159 -2.70 12.99 0.08
N GLY A 160 -3.47 12.92 -1.02
CA GLY A 160 -4.21 11.71 -1.42
C GLY A 160 -5.35 11.32 -0.48
N GLY A 161 -5.99 10.17 -0.72
CA GLY A 161 -7.16 9.74 0.04
C GLY A 161 -8.36 10.68 -0.15
N TRP A 162 -9.41 10.50 0.67
CA TRP A 162 -10.65 11.27 0.60
C TRP A 162 -10.40 12.77 0.78
N GLY A 163 -9.53 13.18 1.73
CA GLY A 163 -9.19 14.58 1.96
C GLY A 163 -8.25 15.18 0.90
N GLY A 164 -7.64 14.34 0.06
CA GLY A 164 -6.86 14.76 -1.10
C GLY A 164 -7.72 15.09 -2.33
N GLU A 165 -8.99 14.70 -2.32
CA GLU A 165 -9.93 15.04 -3.39
C GLU A 165 -10.31 16.53 -3.33
N PRO A 166 -10.19 17.27 -4.44
CA PRO A 166 -10.45 18.71 -4.49
C PRO A 166 -11.82 19.11 -3.93
N GLU A 167 -12.86 18.36 -4.29
CA GLU A 167 -14.25 18.63 -3.92
C GLU A 167 -14.47 18.46 -2.42
N ASN A 168 -13.77 17.50 -1.80
CA ASN A 168 -13.86 17.24 -0.36
C ASN A 168 -13.12 18.32 0.44
N ALA A 169 -11.92 18.72 0.00
CA ALA A 169 -11.19 19.84 0.60
C ALA A 169 -12.01 21.15 0.51
N LEU A 170 -12.66 21.40 -0.62
CA LEU A 170 -13.57 22.54 -0.79
C LEU A 170 -14.77 22.46 0.16
N ALA A 171 -15.42 21.31 0.27
CA ALA A 171 -16.57 21.12 1.16
C ALA A 171 -16.22 21.40 2.63
N VAL A 172 -15.07 20.90 3.11
CA VAL A 172 -14.57 21.17 4.47
C VAL A 172 -14.26 22.65 4.65
N THR A 173 -13.60 23.29 3.68
CA THR A 173 -13.28 24.72 3.70
C THR A 173 -14.54 25.58 3.79
N VAL A 174 -15.56 25.30 2.96
CA VAL A 174 -16.84 26.01 2.97
C VAL A 174 -17.57 25.81 4.29
N ALA A 175 -17.58 24.59 4.83
CA ALA A 175 -18.22 24.30 6.11
C ALA A 175 -17.55 25.04 7.28
N LEU A 176 -16.22 25.14 7.31
CA LEU A 176 -15.50 25.94 8.31
C LEU A 176 -15.78 27.44 8.16
N LYS A 177 -15.79 27.97 6.93
CA LYS A 177 -16.13 29.38 6.66
C LYS A 177 -17.56 29.71 7.10
N ALA A 178 -18.51 28.81 6.90
CA ALA A 178 -19.88 28.96 7.38
C ALA A 178 -19.98 28.99 8.93
N GLN A 179 -19.00 28.43 9.64
CA GLN A 179 -18.86 28.53 11.10
C GLN A 179 -18.06 29.76 11.57
N GLY A 180 -17.75 30.70 10.67
CA GLY A 180 -17.04 31.94 10.99
C GLY A 180 -15.51 31.86 10.92
N ILE A 181 -14.93 30.72 10.52
CA ILE A 181 -13.49 30.59 10.32
C ILE A 181 -13.07 31.35 9.05
N LYS A 182 -12.22 32.38 9.19
CA LYS A 182 -11.82 33.25 8.06
C LYS A 182 -10.45 32.91 7.47
N ASN A 183 -9.60 32.23 8.23
CA ASN A 183 -8.20 31.96 7.89
C ASN A 183 -7.97 30.56 7.27
N ILE A 184 -9.02 29.89 6.77
CA ILE A 184 -8.93 28.57 6.13
C ILE A 184 -8.92 28.68 4.60
N GLY A 185 -8.06 27.88 3.96
CA GLY A 185 -8.00 27.70 2.51
C GLY A 185 -7.41 26.35 2.12
N ILE A 186 -6.96 26.23 0.87
CA ILE A 186 -6.52 24.99 0.23
C ILE A 186 -5.11 25.18 -0.33
N VAL A 187 -4.25 24.20 -0.10
CA VAL A 187 -2.93 24.10 -0.74
C VAL A 187 -2.98 22.94 -1.72
N TYR A 188 -2.88 23.25 -3.01
CA TYR A 188 -3.03 22.26 -4.06
C TYR A 188 -1.68 21.85 -4.63
N ASN A 189 -1.29 20.62 -4.38
CA ASN A 189 0.00 20.08 -4.70
C ASN A 189 -0.12 19.03 -5.83
N LEU A 190 0.52 19.32 -6.97
CA LEU A 190 0.31 18.60 -8.22
C LEU A 190 0.75 17.13 -8.18
N HIS A 191 1.83 16.75 -7.48
CA HIS A 191 2.30 15.35 -7.46
C HIS A 191 1.32 14.38 -6.77
N HIS A 192 0.31 14.88 -6.06
CA HIS A 192 -0.81 14.07 -5.56
C HIS A 192 -2.04 14.12 -6.47
N GLY A 193 -2.03 14.96 -7.49
CA GLY A 193 -3.13 15.23 -8.41
C GLY A 193 -2.96 14.63 -9.80
N HIS A 194 -2.09 13.62 -10.00
CA HIS A 194 -1.96 12.95 -11.31
C HIS A 194 -3.31 12.38 -11.79
N GLY A 195 -4.10 11.81 -10.87
CA GLY A 195 -5.45 11.32 -11.17
C GLY A 195 -6.51 12.42 -11.31
N HIS A 196 -6.14 13.70 -11.18
CA HIS A 196 -7.05 14.84 -11.34
C HIS A 196 -6.85 15.57 -12.68
N LEU A 197 -5.84 15.20 -13.48
CA LEU A 197 -5.43 15.95 -14.68
C LEU A 197 -6.53 16.08 -15.73
N ASP A 198 -7.40 15.08 -15.87
CA ASP A 198 -8.53 15.06 -16.80
C ASP A 198 -9.61 16.09 -16.43
N ARG A 199 -9.81 16.35 -15.14
CA ARG A 199 -10.80 17.30 -14.61
C ARG A 199 -10.22 18.59 -14.05
N LEU A 200 -8.89 18.76 -14.06
CA LEU A 200 -8.21 19.90 -13.44
C LEU A 200 -8.75 21.25 -13.96
N ALA A 201 -8.98 21.38 -15.27
CA ALA A 201 -9.52 22.59 -15.87
C ALA A 201 -10.93 22.97 -15.37
N LYS A 202 -11.72 21.96 -14.98
CA LYS A 202 -13.06 22.15 -14.43
C LYS A 202 -13.02 22.45 -12.93
N VAL A 203 -12.12 21.81 -12.21
CA VAL A 203 -12.06 21.86 -10.74
C VAL A 203 -11.27 23.07 -10.25
N LEU A 204 -10.15 23.42 -10.88
CA LEU A 204 -9.30 24.51 -10.41
C LEU A 204 -10.05 25.85 -10.24
N PRO A 205 -10.95 26.27 -11.15
CA PRO A 205 -11.75 27.48 -10.97
C PRO A 205 -12.66 27.46 -9.72
N THR A 206 -13.14 26.29 -9.28
CA THR A 206 -13.98 26.19 -8.07
C THR A 206 -13.17 26.32 -6.79
N LEU A 207 -11.89 25.94 -6.84
CA LEU A 207 -10.96 26.10 -5.72
C LEU A 207 -10.42 27.53 -5.62
N LEU A 208 -10.36 28.28 -6.72
CA LEU A 208 -9.68 29.57 -6.84
C LEU A 208 -9.97 30.55 -5.68
N PRO A 209 -11.23 30.76 -5.22
CA PRO A 209 -11.53 31.67 -4.11
C PRO A 209 -11.00 31.21 -2.74
N HIS A 210 -10.46 30.00 -2.67
CA HIS A 210 -10.01 29.32 -1.47
C HIS A 210 -8.54 28.88 -1.55
N LEU A 211 -7.87 29.02 -2.70
CA LEU A 211 -6.48 28.60 -2.87
C LEU A 211 -5.51 29.54 -2.16
N LEU A 212 -4.65 28.96 -1.32
CA LEU A 212 -3.54 29.66 -0.66
C LEU A 212 -2.23 29.50 -1.43
N CYS A 213 -2.00 28.33 -2.02
CA CYS A 213 -0.78 27.99 -2.75
C CYS A 213 -1.05 26.87 -3.76
N VAL A 214 -0.37 26.89 -4.91
CA VAL A 214 -0.28 25.76 -5.84
C VAL A 214 1.17 25.30 -5.95
N ASN A 215 1.46 24.04 -5.63
CA ASN A 215 2.80 23.49 -5.73
C ASN A 215 2.98 22.73 -7.04
N LEU A 216 4.08 23.02 -7.74
CA LEU A 216 4.41 22.48 -9.04
C LEU A 216 5.48 21.39 -8.98
N ASN A 217 5.33 20.45 -9.89
CA ASN A 217 6.31 19.48 -10.35
C ASN A 217 5.92 19.07 -11.78
N GLY A 218 6.79 18.35 -12.48
CA GLY A 218 6.43 17.79 -13.77
C GLY A 218 5.35 16.71 -13.64
N MET A 219 4.38 16.72 -14.55
CA MET A 219 3.16 15.94 -14.54
C MET A 219 3.05 15.03 -15.77
N ASP A 220 2.70 13.78 -15.52
CA ASP A 220 2.30 12.80 -16.54
C ASP A 220 0.90 12.28 -16.24
N ILE A 221 0.18 11.90 -17.30
CA ILE A 221 -1.05 11.09 -17.18
C ILE A 221 -0.69 9.80 -16.42
N ASP A 222 -1.38 9.54 -15.32
CA ASP A 222 -1.14 8.39 -14.42
C ASP A 222 0.31 8.29 -13.90
N GLY A 223 0.99 9.43 -13.73
CA GLY A 223 2.40 9.46 -13.33
C GLY A 223 2.69 8.65 -12.07
N GLU A 224 1.83 8.68 -11.05
CA GLU A 224 1.98 7.85 -9.85
C GLU A 224 1.95 6.35 -10.16
N ALA A 225 1.00 5.88 -10.97
CA ALA A 225 0.90 4.47 -11.37
C ALA A 225 2.09 4.02 -12.24
N LYS A 226 2.76 4.97 -12.92
CA LYS A 226 3.93 4.73 -13.78
C LYS A 226 5.27 4.92 -13.06
N GLY A 227 5.27 5.11 -11.73
CA GLY A 227 6.52 5.36 -10.98
C GLY A 227 7.16 6.73 -11.29
N ARG A 228 6.38 7.65 -11.86
CA ARG A 228 6.76 8.97 -12.35
C ARG A 228 5.99 10.07 -11.61
N LYS A 229 5.85 9.89 -10.30
CA LYS A 229 5.07 10.76 -9.40
C LYS A 229 5.71 12.14 -9.20
N ILE A 230 7.03 12.22 -9.16
CA ILE A 230 7.75 13.46 -8.81
C ILE A 230 8.85 13.73 -9.83
N LEU A 231 8.49 14.47 -10.87
CA LEU A 231 9.36 14.84 -11.98
C LEU A 231 9.83 16.30 -11.83
N PRO A 232 11.01 16.68 -12.30
CA PRO A 232 11.32 18.10 -12.50
C PRO A 232 10.40 18.69 -13.58
N LEU A 233 10.09 19.97 -13.48
CA LEU A 233 9.36 20.70 -14.51
C LEU A 233 10.08 20.58 -15.87
N GLY A 234 9.31 20.34 -16.92
CA GLY A 234 9.76 20.11 -18.30
C GLY A 234 10.02 18.64 -18.63
N ALA A 235 10.06 17.74 -17.64
CA ALA A 235 10.14 16.29 -17.87
C ALA A 235 8.76 15.64 -18.09
N GLY A 236 7.69 16.23 -17.56
CA GLY A 236 6.33 15.73 -17.71
C GLY A 236 5.74 16.02 -19.10
N THR A 237 4.89 15.12 -19.58
CA THR A 237 4.18 15.25 -20.86
C THR A 237 3.00 16.22 -20.78
N GLU A 238 2.45 16.48 -19.59
CA GLU A 238 1.28 17.35 -19.39
C GLU A 238 1.65 18.76 -18.89
N ASP A 239 2.94 19.06 -18.70
CA ASP A 239 3.42 20.29 -18.05
C ASP A 239 2.87 21.57 -18.69
N VAL A 240 3.00 21.71 -20.01
CA VAL A 240 2.50 22.90 -20.75
C VAL A 240 0.99 23.07 -20.54
N LYS A 241 0.23 21.97 -20.62
CA LYS A 241 -1.22 22.00 -20.47
C LYS A 241 -1.62 22.39 -19.05
N VAL A 242 -0.96 21.83 -18.03
CA VAL A 242 -1.22 22.16 -16.62
C VAL A 242 -0.91 23.63 -16.34
N LEU A 243 0.23 24.13 -16.79
CA LEU A 243 0.58 25.55 -16.62
C LEU A 243 -0.39 26.47 -17.36
N ARG A 244 -0.87 26.09 -18.56
CA ARG A 244 -1.94 26.82 -19.27
C ARG A 244 -3.24 26.85 -18.46
N ILE A 245 -3.64 25.73 -17.85
CA ILE A 245 -4.85 25.66 -17.00
C ILE A 245 -4.70 26.60 -15.79
N ILE A 246 -3.53 26.60 -15.14
CA ILE A 246 -3.27 27.49 -13.99
C ILE A 246 -3.30 28.96 -14.43
N ARG A 247 -2.66 29.31 -15.54
CA ARG A 247 -2.67 30.68 -16.06
C ARG A 247 -4.07 31.12 -16.48
N ALA A 248 -4.81 30.26 -17.17
CA ALA A 248 -6.16 30.56 -17.65
C ALA A 248 -7.20 30.62 -16.52
N SER A 249 -6.96 30.00 -15.37
CA SER A 249 -7.85 30.12 -14.22
C SER A 249 -7.78 31.51 -13.56
N GLY A 250 -6.77 32.32 -13.87
CA GLY A 250 -6.54 33.62 -13.23
C GLY A 250 -5.89 33.51 -11.85
N TYR A 251 -5.32 32.35 -11.50
CA TYR A 251 -4.56 32.21 -10.27
C TYR A 251 -3.35 33.14 -10.25
N ASN A 252 -3.21 33.89 -9.16
CA ASN A 252 -2.14 34.87 -8.94
C ASN A 252 -1.49 34.72 -7.55
N GLY A 253 -1.79 33.63 -6.83
CA GLY A 253 -1.17 33.32 -5.55
C GLY A 253 0.21 32.68 -5.70
N PRO A 254 0.88 32.36 -4.57
CA PRO A 254 2.23 31.81 -4.58
C PRO A 254 2.31 30.44 -5.23
N ILE A 255 3.46 30.17 -5.85
CA ILE A 255 3.76 28.90 -6.51
C ILE A 255 4.88 28.18 -5.78
N GLY A 256 4.61 26.98 -5.26
CA GLY A 256 5.62 26.14 -4.65
C GLY A 256 6.45 25.39 -5.70
N ILE A 257 7.78 25.35 -5.53
CA ILE A 257 8.71 24.55 -6.35
C ILE A 257 9.25 23.41 -5.49
N LEU A 258 8.97 22.18 -5.94
CA LEU A 258 9.11 20.97 -5.15
C LEU A 258 10.47 20.28 -5.36
N ASN A 259 11.09 19.79 -4.27
CA ASN A 259 12.03 18.67 -4.33
C ASN A 259 11.31 17.33 -4.05
N HIS A 260 10.88 17.08 -2.80
CA HIS A 260 10.24 15.82 -2.33
C HIS A 260 10.84 14.54 -2.97
N THR A 261 12.16 14.54 -3.19
CA THR A 261 12.96 13.39 -3.64
C THR A 261 14.25 13.38 -2.84
N ASN A 262 14.86 12.22 -2.62
CA ASN A 262 16.15 12.09 -1.91
C ASN A 262 17.35 12.53 -2.75
N GLU A 263 17.15 13.47 -3.68
CA GLU A 263 18.21 14.08 -4.48
C GLU A 263 18.77 15.32 -3.76
N ASP A 264 19.86 15.88 -4.28
CA ASP A 264 20.35 17.18 -3.83
C ASP A 264 19.26 18.26 -4.04
N ALA A 265 18.83 18.90 -2.95
CA ALA A 265 17.75 19.88 -3.00
C ALA A 265 18.09 21.09 -3.88
N GLU A 266 19.34 21.57 -3.85
CA GLU A 266 19.80 22.68 -4.69
C GLU A 266 19.69 22.31 -6.16
N GLY A 267 20.22 21.14 -6.53
CA GLY A 267 20.14 20.61 -7.88
C GLY A 267 18.69 20.46 -8.35
N ARG A 268 17.78 19.94 -7.52
CA ARG A 268 16.37 19.75 -7.90
C ARG A 268 15.61 21.07 -8.03
N LEU A 269 15.86 22.04 -7.15
CA LEU A 269 15.28 23.38 -7.29
C LEU A 269 15.74 24.04 -8.59
N HIS A 270 17.05 23.96 -8.90
CA HIS A 270 17.59 24.44 -10.17
C HIS A 270 16.95 23.76 -11.37
N ASP A 271 16.78 22.44 -11.34
CA ASP A 271 16.16 21.69 -12.43
C ASP A 271 14.72 22.17 -12.71
N ASN A 272 13.96 22.45 -11.65
CA ASN A 272 12.61 23.00 -11.79
C ASN A 272 12.60 24.44 -12.31
N LEU A 273 13.55 25.30 -11.89
CA LEU A 273 13.69 26.67 -12.40
C LEU A 273 14.04 26.67 -13.90
N ASP A 274 15.00 25.84 -14.31
CA ASP A 274 15.36 25.66 -15.72
C ASP A 274 14.18 25.11 -16.53
N GLY A 275 13.45 24.16 -15.94
CA GLY A 275 12.20 23.62 -16.48
C GLY A 275 11.13 24.67 -16.73
N LEU A 276 10.85 25.50 -15.72
CA LEU A 276 9.84 26.55 -15.81
C LEU A 276 10.24 27.59 -16.87
N LYS A 277 11.50 28.01 -16.89
CA LYS A 277 12.06 28.91 -17.93
C LYS A 277 11.89 28.34 -19.34
N TRP A 278 12.00 27.02 -19.51
CA TRP A 278 11.78 26.36 -20.79
C TRP A 278 10.29 26.24 -21.15
N LEU A 279 9.41 26.03 -20.18
CA LEU A 279 7.97 25.85 -20.38
C LEU A 279 7.20 27.15 -20.62
N VAL A 280 7.50 28.22 -19.87
CA VAL A 280 6.73 29.47 -19.87
C VAL A 280 6.55 30.06 -21.28
N PRO A 281 7.59 30.17 -22.14
CA PRO A 281 7.41 30.68 -23.51
C PRO A 281 6.43 29.85 -24.34
N GLN A 282 6.36 28.54 -24.12
CA GLN A 282 5.47 27.62 -24.86
C GLN A 282 4.00 27.83 -24.49
N LEU A 283 3.70 28.50 -23.37
CA LEU A 283 2.32 28.80 -23.00
C LEU A 283 1.67 29.75 -24.03
N ASP A 284 2.47 30.57 -24.71
CA ASP A 284 2.06 31.51 -25.77
C ASP A 284 2.32 30.96 -27.18
N ASP A 285 2.31 29.64 -27.31
CA ASP A 285 2.51 28.90 -28.57
C ASP A 285 3.87 29.16 -29.26
N ASN A 286 4.86 29.71 -28.55
CA ASN A 286 6.23 29.78 -29.04
C ASN A 286 6.83 28.37 -29.15
N LEU A 287 7.68 28.17 -30.15
CA LEU A 287 8.41 26.91 -30.31
C LEU A 287 9.30 26.64 -29.10
N PRO A 288 9.37 25.39 -28.61
CA PRO A 288 10.27 25.05 -27.52
C PRO A 288 11.72 25.25 -27.95
N GLY A 289 12.52 25.94 -27.12
CA GLY A 289 13.98 25.95 -27.25
C GLY A 289 14.60 24.59 -26.90
N PRO A 290 15.94 24.49 -26.85
CA PRO A 290 16.63 23.28 -26.39
C PRO A 290 16.16 22.87 -25.00
N LYS A 291 15.84 21.59 -24.82
CA LYS A 291 15.39 21.06 -23.52
C LYS A 291 16.49 21.23 -22.46
N PRO A 292 16.15 21.60 -21.21
CA PRO A 292 17.13 21.72 -20.15
C PRO A 292 17.88 20.41 -19.89
N LYS A 293 19.17 20.53 -19.58
CA LYS A 293 19.96 19.42 -19.05
C LYS A 293 19.86 19.46 -17.53
N TYR A 294 19.11 18.52 -16.97
CA TYR A 294 18.92 18.43 -15.53
C TYR A 294 20.14 17.87 -14.80
N ARG A 295 20.31 18.30 -13.55
CA ARG A 295 21.40 17.93 -12.62
C ARG A 295 21.04 16.68 -11.82
N THR A 296 19.77 16.58 -11.43
CA THR A 296 19.21 15.55 -10.52
C THR A 296 18.19 14.65 -11.21
N TRP A 297 18.09 14.75 -12.54
CA TRP A 297 17.17 13.94 -13.33
C TRP A 297 17.82 13.46 -14.62
N ASP A 298 17.63 12.18 -14.89
CA ASP A 298 17.99 11.57 -16.16
C ASP A 298 16.75 10.86 -16.68
N GLU A 299 16.20 11.35 -17.79
CA GLU A 299 14.98 10.81 -18.39
C GLU A 299 15.16 9.36 -18.85
N ALA A 300 16.35 8.97 -19.31
CA ALA A 300 16.62 7.60 -19.72
C ALA A 300 16.76 6.69 -18.50
N LYS A 301 17.42 7.16 -17.43
CA LYS A 301 17.49 6.42 -16.15
C LYS A 301 16.12 6.32 -15.49
N ALA A 302 15.30 7.36 -15.53
CA ALA A 302 13.96 7.38 -14.96
C ALA A 302 13.00 6.54 -15.80
N LYS A 303 13.08 6.59 -17.13
CA LYS A 303 12.36 5.66 -18.00
C LYS A 303 12.86 4.23 -17.83
N ALA A 304 14.15 3.99 -17.60
CA ALA A 304 14.65 2.67 -17.26
C ALA A 304 14.15 2.24 -15.87
N ALA A 305 14.11 3.12 -14.87
CA ALA A 305 13.60 2.79 -13.53
C ALA A 305 12.07 2.57 -13.53
N ALA A 306 11.32 3.36 -14.31
CA ALA A 306 9.89 3.17 -14.56
C ALA A 306 9.61 1.98 -15.50
N ALA A 307 10.57 1.66 -16.38
CA ALA A 307 10.61 0.47 -17.22
C ALA A 307 11.56 -0.58 -16.63
N GLN A 308 11.33 -0.96 -15.37
CA GLN A 308 11.79 -2.24 -14.84
C GLN A 308 10.60 -2.94 -14.19
N PRO A 309 10.18 -4.14 -14.65
CA PRO A 309 10.51 -4.76 -15.92
C PRO A 309 9.32 -5.51 -16.53
N GLY A 310 8.80 -5.00 -17.65
CA GLY A 310 7.88 -5.69 -18.57
C GLY A 310 6.56 -6.20 -17.97
N PRO A 311 5.40 -6.02 -18.63
CA PRO A 311 4.21 -6.77 -18.24
C PRO A 311 4.55 -8.26 -18.21
N ALA A 312 4.00 -8.99 -17.24
CA ALA A 312 4.23 -10.41 -17.15
C ALA A 312 3.94 -11.08 -18.51
N THR A 313 4.87 -11.91 -18.98
CA THR A 313 4.64 -12.72 -20.17
C THR A 313 3.61 -13.79 -19.82
N LYS A 314 2.83 -14.24 -20.81
CA LYS A 314 1.79 -15.25 -20.59
C LYS A 314 2.41 -16.53 -20.00
N ALA A 315 1.76 -17.13 -19.01
CA ALA A 315 2.17 -18.40 -18.42
C ALA A 315 2.44 -19.47 -19.49
N GLY A 316 3.62 -20.10 -19.41
CA GLY A 316 4.02 -21.24 -20.23
C GLY A 316 4.75 -22.28 -19.41
N GLY A 317 4.53 -23.56 -19.68
CA GLY A 317 5.22 -24.66 -19.01
C GLY A 317 6.51 -25.05 -19.77
N VAL A 318 7.64 -25.09 -19.06
CA VAL A 318 8.95 -25.53 -19.59
C VAL A 318 9.54 -26.62 -18.71
N PRO A 319 10.47 -27.46 -19.18
CA PRO A 319 11.07 -28.51 -18.34
C PRO A 319 11.63 -27.97 -17.01
N SER A 320 11.30 -28.63 -15.92
CA SER A 320 11.75 -28.26 -14.57
C SER A 320 13.14 -28.85 -14.23
N LEU A 321 13.52 -28.76 -12.95
CA LEU A 321 14.78 -29.23 -12.36
C LEU A 321 15.14 -30.67 -12.74
N SER A 322 14.16 -31.57 -12.81
CA SER A 322 14.31 -32.95 -13.30
C SER A 322 12.95 -33.48 -13.78
N GLU A 323 12.95 -34.69 -14.35
CA GLU A 323 11.70 -35.35 -14.81
C GLU A 323 10.67 -35.51 -13.70
N ASP A 324 11.10 -35.79 -12.46
CA ASP A 324 10.21 -35.92 -11.30
C ASP A 324 9.42 -34.63 -11.01
N PHE A 325 9.96 -33.46 -11.38
CA PHE A 325 9.31 -32.15 -11.19
C PHE A 325 8.47 -31.72 -12.39
N GLY A 326 8.48 -32.46 -13.51
CA GLY A 326 7.69 -32.13 -14.67
C GLY A 326 8.02 -30.77 -15.28
N LYS A 327 7.08 -29.81 -15.22
CA LYS A 327 7.23 -28.48 -15.84
C LYS A 327 7.24 -27.34 -14.83
N ALA A 328 8.20 -26.44 -14.98
CA ALA A 328 8.19 -25.16 -14.30
C ALA A 328 7.36 -24.11 -15.04
N LEU A 329 6.83 -23.15 -14.28
CA LEU A 329 6.24 -21.93 -14.82
C LEU A 329 7.32 -21.01 -15.37
N SER A 330 7.16 -20.63 -16.63
CA SER A 330 7.77 -19.45 -17.26
C SER A 330 6.68 -18.37 -17.45
N GLY A 331 7.04 -17.11 -17.27
CA GLY A 331 6.09 -16.00 -17.30
C GLY A 331 5.20 -15.93 -16.05
N GLY A 332 4.04 -15.27 -16.18
CA GLY A 332 3.14 -15.00 -15.06
C GLY A 332 1.81 -15.72 -15.16
N LEU A 333 1.34 -16.21 -14.01
CA LEU A 333 0.01 -16.78 -13.80
C LEU A 333 -0.70 -16.06 -12.64
N VAL A 334 -1.95 -15.62 -12.83
CA VAL A 334 -2.84 -15.16 -11.75
C VAL A 334 -4.01 -16.13 -11.66
N ILE A 335 -4.35 -16.54 -10.45
CA ILE A 335 -5.54 -17.36 -10.17
C ILE A 335 -6.28 -16.79 -8.95
N ASP A 336 -7.51 -17.26 -8.76
CA ASP A 336 -8.29 -16.94 -7.57
C ASP A 336 -7.54 -17.33 -6.29
N GLY A 337 -7.49 -16.39 -5.37
CA GLY A 337 -6.92 -16.53 -4.04
C GLY A 337 -7.96 -16.98 -3.02
N LYS A 338 -7.51 -17.12 -1.77
CA LYS A 338 -8.39 -17.40 -0.63
C LYS A 338 -8.02 -16.47 0.53
N PRO A 339 -8.99 -16.02 1.35
CA PRO A 339 -8.72 -15.24 2.56
C PRO A 339 -7.63 -15.83 3.46
N ASP A 340 -7.54 -17.17 3.50
CA ASP A 340 -6.54 -17.89 4.29
C ASP A 340 -5.10 -17.69 3.83
N PHE A 341 -4.86 -17.30 2.58
CA PHE A 341 -3.52 -17.14 2.01
C PHE A 341 -2.75 -15.96 2.61
N ARG A 342 -3.45 -15.02 3.25
CA ARG A 342 -2.88 -13.83 3.91
C ARG A 342 -2.96 -13.90 5.44
N THR A 343 -3.50 -14.99 5.99
CA THR A 343 -3.70 -15.15 7.43
C THR A 343 -2.41 -15.65 8.07
N LEU A 344 -1.84 -14.86 8.98
CA LEU A 344 -0.69 -15.27 9.79
C LEU A 344 -1.12 -16.31 10.85
N PRO A 345 -0.23 -17.27 11.21
CA PRO A 345 1.04 -17.57 10.57
C PRO A 345 0.89 -18.36 9.26
N PHE A 346 1.80 -18.14 8.31
CA PHE A 346 1.89 -18.90 7.06
C PHE A 346 3.33 -19.15 6.62
N SER A 347 3.52 -20.08 5.70
CA SER A 347 4.81 -20.34 5.04
C SER A 347 4.65 -20.49 3.54
N ILE A 348 5.58 -19.88 2.81
CA ILE A 348 5.71 -19.98 1.36
C ILE A 348 6.93 -20.87 1.09
N GLU A 349 6.76 -21.86 0.25
CA GLU A 349 7.85 -22.69 -0.23
C GLU A 349 7.80 -22.74 -1.76
N CYS A 350 8.93 -22.60 -2.44
CA CYS A 350 9.00 -22.77 -3.89
C CYS A 350 10.39 -23.17 -4.34
N ARG A 351 10.50 -23.60 -5.60
CA ARG A 351 11.77 -23.67 -6.32
C ARG A 351 11.81 -22.56 -7.36
N THR A 352 12.99 -21.99 -7.54
CA THR A 352 13.18 -20.97 -8.57
C THR A 352 14.53 -21.09 -9.24
N LYS A 353 14.60 -20.73 -10.52
CA LYS A 353 15.85 -20.54 -11.26
C LYS A 353 15.81 -19.18 -11.93
N LEU A 354 16.70 -18.28 -11.50
CA LEU A 354 16.71 -16.88 -11.94
C LEU A 354 18.05 -16.54 -12.58
N ASP A 355 18.01 -15.96 -13.78
CA ASP A 355 19.22 -15.61 -14.53
C ASP A 355 19.60 -14.13 -14.35
N ARG A 356 18.60 -13.24 -14.34
CA ARG A 356 18.82 -11.78 -14.36
C ARG A 356 18.52 -11.12 -13.03
N LYS A 357 19.43 -10.23 -12.61
CA LYS A 357 19.31 -9.44 -11.38
C LYS A 357 19.09 -7.96 -11.60
N ASP A 358 19.15 -7.46 -12.83
CA ASP A 358 18.93 -6.04 -13.17
C ASP A 358 17.46 -5.62 -12.99
N ARG A 359 16.59 -6.60 -12.76
CA ARG A 359 15.15 -6.46 -12.55
C ARG A 359 14.66 -7.08 -11.25
N TYR A 360 13.46 -6.68 -10.84
CA TYR A 360 12.70 -7.46 -9.89
C TYR A 360 12.26 -8.79 -10.53
N ASN A 361 12.31 -9.87 -9.76
CA ASN A 361 11.68 -11.14 -10.12
C ASN A 361 10.67 -11.53 -9.04
N ILE A 362 9.38 -11.45 -9.36
CA ILE A 362 8.31 -11.84 -8.44
C ILE A 362 8.11 -13.36 -8.52
N LEU A 363 8.26 -14.06 -7.40
CA LEU A 363 8.11 -15.51 -7.36
C LEU A 363 6.66 -15.89 -7.04
N VAL A 364 6.15 -15.36 -5.93
CA VAL A 364 4.78 -15.58 -5.46
C VAL A 364 4.27 -14.30 -4.83
N ALA A 365 3.07 -13.84 -5.20
CA ALA A 365 2.43 -12.65 -4.64
C ALA A 365 0.98 -12.93 -4.26
N CYS A 366 0.56 -12.46 -3.09
CA CYS A 366 -0.80 -12.56 -2.61
C CYS A 366 -1.44 -11.18 -2.60
N ASN A 367 -2.59 -11.07 -3.28
CA ASN A 367 -3.39 -9.86 -3.43
C ASN A 367 -2.65 -8.67 -4.06
N SER A 368 -3.42 -7.64 -4.44
CA SER A 368 -2.86 -6.39 -4.97
C SER A 368 -2.04 -5.65 -3.89
N LYS A 369 -0.97 -4.97 -4.28
CA LYS A 369 -0.14 -4.08 -3.45
C LYS A 369 -0.93 -2.97 -2.76
N SER A 370 -2.12 -2.65 -3.27
CA SER A 370 -3.01 -1.68 -2.66
C SER A 370 -3.60 -2.13 -1.31
N ALA A 371 -3.56 -3.44 -1.00
CA ALA A 371 -4.05 -4.03 0.24
C ALA A 371 -2.94 -4.09 1.30
N SER A 372 -3.27 -3.80 2.57
CA SER A 372 -2.26 -3.91 3.65
C SER A 372 -1.95 -5.36 4.03
N THR A 373 -2.78 -6.30 3.56
CA THR A 373 -2.58 -7.74 3.70
C THR A 373 -1.76 -8.35 2.55
N HIS A 374 -1.30 -7.53 1.60
CA HIS A 374 -0.42 -7.95 0.53
C HIS A 374 0.88 -8.52 1.08
N TRP A 375 1.37 -9.56 0.43
CA TRP A 375 2.75 -10.00 0.56
C TRP A 375 3.28 -10.51 -0.78
N GLU A 376 4.59 -10.42 -0.96
CA GLU A 376 5.28 -10.98 -2.13
C GLU A 376 6.66 -11.51 -1.78
N LEU A 377 6.98 -12.70 -2.26
CA LEU A 377 8.32 -13.27 -2.25
C LEU A 377 8.98 -12.97 -3.59
N TYR A 378 10.14 -12.30 -3.57
CA TYR A 378 10.73 -11.73 -4.77
C TYR A 378 12.26 -11.60 -4.66
N THR A 379 12.90 -11.14 -5.75
CA THR A 379 14.30 -10.66 -5.72
C THR A 379 14.40 -9.19 -6.08
N HIS A 380 15.31 -8.46 -5.42
CA HIS A 380 15.55 -7.04 -5.68
C HIS A 380 16.21 -6.78 -7.04
N ALA A 381 15.74 -5.76 -7.75
CA ALA A 381 16.42 -5.22 -8.92
C ALA A 381 17.83 -4.69 -8.58
N GLY A 382 18.75 -4.83 -9.52
CA GLY A 382 20.18 -4.55 -9.40
C GLY A 382 20.97 -5.55 -8.52
N ARG A 383 20.36 -6.09 -7.47
CA ARG A 383 21.06 -6.88 -6.43
C ARG A 383 20.79 -8.38 -6.54
N GLY A 384 19.62 -8.77 -7.03
CA GLY A 384 19.17 -10.15 -7.14
C GLY A 384 18.92 -10.84 -5.79
N THR A 385 18.82 -10.05 -4.70
CA THR A 385 18.74 -10.59 -3.35
C THR A 385 17.33 -11.08 -3.03
N LEU A 386 17.20 -12.28 -2.46
CA LEU A 386 15.91 -12.81 -2.02
C LEU A 386 15.31 -11.92 -0.93
N ALA A 387 14.06 -11.54 -1.09
CA ALA A 387 13.34 -10.70 -0.15
C ALA A 387 11.86 -11.08 -0.06
N LEU A 388 11.25 -10.72 1.07
CA LEU A 388 9.81 -10.77 1.28
C LEU A 388 9.31 -9.35 1.56
N PHE A 389 8.34 -8.87 0.79
CA PHE A 389 7.71 -7.57 1.04
C PHE A 389 6.32 -7.78 1.67
N MET A 390 6.08 -7.09 2.78
CA MET A 390 4.85 -7.11 3.58
C MET A 390 4.55 -5.69 4.10
N PRO A 391 3.89 -4.82 3.30
CA PRO A 391 3.71 -3.41 3.64
C PRO A 391 2.95 -3.21 4.96
N GLY A 392 1.97 -4.06 5.27
CA GLY A 392 1.22 -3.98 6.54
C GLY A 392 1.96 -4.51 7.77
N ARG A 393 3.17 -5.05 7.60
CA ARG A 393 3.91 -5.78 8.63
C ARG A 393 5.42 -5.54 8.54
N GLY A 394 5.89 -4.32 8.26
CA GLY A 394 7.32 -3.97 8.32
C GLY A 394 7.99 -3.67 6.99
N GLY A 395 7.25 -3.70 5.88
CA GLY A 395 7.74 -3.26 4.58
C GLY A 395 8.60 -4.34 3.93
N ASP A 396 9.93 -4.19 3.96
CA ASP A 396 10.86 -5.05 3.22
C ASP A 396 11.76 -5.90 4.13
N TYR A 397 11.81 -7.21 3.84
CA TYR A 397 12.60 -8.22 4.52
C TYR A 397 13.62 -8.83 3.56
N ASP A 398 14.76 -8.15 3.43
CA ASP A 398 15.78 -8.47 2.43
C ASP A 398 16.95 -9.26 3.01
N SER A 399 17.11 -10.50 2.53
CA SER A 399 18.16 -11.43 2.99
C SER A 399 19.58 -10.98 2.68
N LYS A 400 19.76 -10.04 1.75
CA LYS A 400 21.06 -9.64 1.19
C LYS A 400 21.80 -10.76 0.44
N ILE A 401 21.18 -11.91 0.21
CA ILE A 401 21.78 -13.03 -0.53
C ILE A 401 21.23 -13.06 -1.96
N ASN A 402 22.13 -12.86 -2.93
CA ASN A 402 21.80 -12.95 -4.35
C ASN A 402 21.50 -14.42 -4.74
N ILE A 403 20.36 -14.65 -5.39
CA ILE A 403 19.95 -15.95 -5.95
C ILE A 403 19.71 -15.91 -7.47
N CYS A 404 20.06 -14.80 -8.12
CA CYS A 404 20.01 -14.65 -9.56
C CYS A 404 21.36 -15.07 -10.15
N ASP A 405 21.64 -16.37 -10.13
CA ASP A 405 22.91 -16.98 -10.55
C ASP A 405 22.75 -18.08 -11.61
N GLY A 406 21.52 -18.23 -12.14
CA GLY A 406 21.16 -19.24 -13.13
C GLY A 406 21.07 -20.67 -12.58
N LYS A 407 21.05 -20.86 -11.25
CA LYS A 407 20.86 -22.17 -10.62
C LYS A 407 19.48 -22.31 -9.99
N TRP A 408 19.07 -23.55 -9.80
CA TRP A 408 17.86 -23.86 -9.05
C TRP A 408 18.12 -23.68 -7.56
N HIS A 409 17.26 -22.91 -6.90
CA HIS A 409 17.24 -22.72 -5.47
C HIS A 409 15.93 -23.22 -4.86
N ASN A 410 16.04 -23.87 -3.70
CA ASN A 410 14.92 -24.28 -2.88
C ASN A 410 14.66 -23.24 -1.78
N LEU A 411 13.53 -22.55 -1.84
CA LEU A 411 13.22 -21.41 -0.99
C LEU A 411 12.14 -21.76 0.03
N VAL A 412 12.31 -21.21 1.24
CA VAL A 412 11.27 -21.18 2.28
C VAL A 412 11.22 -19.78 2.88
N ALA A 413 10.02 -19.22 3.01
CA ALA A 413 9.75 -18.02 3.79
C ALA A 413 8.67 -18.35 4.82
N SER A 414 9.00 -18.25 6.10
CA SER A 414 8.05 -18.51 7.20
C SER A 414 7.77 -17.22 7.92
N VAL A 415 6.48 -16.97 8.16
CA VAL A 415 5.99 -15.70 8.66
C VAL A 415 5.04 -15.94 9.82
N SER A 416 5.38 -15.40 10.98
CA SER A 416 4.46 -15.27 12.12
C SER A 416 4.14 -13.81 12.42
N ASP A 417 3.30 -13.60 13.42
CA ASP A 417 3.05 -12.29 14.01
C ASP A 417 4.31 -11.67 14.65
N GLN A 418 5.33 -12.47 14.93
CA GLN A 418 6.53 -12.07 15.66
C GLN A 418 7.80 -12.11 14.81
N LEU A 419 7.91 -12.99 13.81
CA LEU A 419 9.15 -13.26 13.11
C LEU A 419 8.94 -13.56 11.62
N VAL A 420 9.81 -13.00 10.79
CA VAL A 420 10.07 -13.44 9.42
C VAL A 420 11.39 -14.20 9.40
N THR A 421 11.38 -15.39 8.80
CA THR A 421 12.58 -16.19 8.57
C THR A 421 12.63 -16.65 7.12
N LEU A 422 13.80 -16.49 6.48
CA LEU A 422 14.03 -16.92 5.10
C LEU A 422 15.14 -17.98 5.05
N TRP A 423 14.92 -19.00 4.22
CA TRP A 423 15.89 -20.04 3.92
C TRP A 423 16.14 -20.16 2.42
N ILE A 424 17.41 -20.38 2.08
CA ILE A 424 17.88 -20.71 0.73
C ILE A 424 18.61 -22.04 0.83
N ASP A 425 18.16 -23.04 0.08
CA ASP A 425 18.76 -24.37 -0.01
C ASP A 425 18.96 -25.03 1.37
N GLY A 426 17.97 -24.86 2.25
CA GLY A 426 17.98 -25.40 3.60
C GLY A 426 18.76 -24.57 4.63
N LYS A 427 19.54 -23.58 4.20
CA LYS A 427 20.28 -22.68 5.09
C LYS A 427 19.42 -21.49 5.50
N ASN A 428 19.35 -21.21 6.80
CA ASN A 428 18.75 -19.97 7.30
C ASN A 428 19.65 -18.79 6.92
N VAL A 429 19.10 -17.83 6.18
CA VAL A 429 19.84 -16.67 5.66
C VAL A 429 19.36 -15.34 6.23
N PHE A 430 18.21 -15.32 6.91
CA PHE A 430 17.63 -14.08 7.40
C PHE A 430 16.60 -14.36 8.50
N GLU A 431 16.69 -13.58 9.57
CA GLU A 431 15.68 -13.49 10.63
C GLU A 431 15.48 -12.03 11.03
N LYS A 432 14.23 -11.58 11.11
CA LYS A 432 13.89 -10.25 11.62
C LYS A 432 12.49 -10.24 12.20
N PRO A 433 12.26 -9.51 13.31
CA PRO A 433 10.93 -9.35 13.87
C PRO A 433 9.92 -8.79 12.85
N THR A 434 8.70 -9.31 12.91
CA THR A 434 7.58 -8.79 12.11
C THR A 434 7.21 -7.38 12.61
N GLY A 435 6.95 -6.44 11.69
CA GLY A 435 6.52 -5.09 12.05
C GLY A 435 5.17 -5.07 12.76
N ALA A 436 4.90 -3.99 13.51
CA ALA A 436 3.62 -3.80 14.18
C ALA A 436 2.45 -3.87 13.17
N ALA A 437 1.33 -4.44 13.61
CA ALA A 437 0.14 -4.51 12.78
C ALA A 437 -0.43 -3.10 12.54
N GLY A 438 -0.53 -2.70 11.27
CA GLY A 438 -1.28 -1.51 10.88
C GLY A 438 -2.78 -1.79 10.67
N PRO A 439 -3.59 -0.76 10.36
CA PRO A 439 -4.97 -0.93 9.94
C PRO A 439 -5.10 -1.90 8.76
N VAL A 440 -6.09 -2.80 8.83
CA VAL A 440 -6.32 -3.80 7.78
C VAL A 440 -7.10 -3.17 6.63
N LYS A 441 -6.50 -3.16 5.44
CA LYS A 441 -7.11 -2.83 4.17
C LYS A 441 -7.12 -4.10 3.33
N HIS A 442 -8.32 -4.63 3.09
CA HIS A 442 -8.51 -5.81 2.27
C HIS A 442 -8.38 -5.47 0.78
N ALA A 443 -8.00 -6.48 -0.01
CA ALA A 443 -8.04 -6.38 -1.45
C ALA A 443 -9.49 -6.36 -1.94
N SER A 444 -9.73 -5.77 -3.12
CA SER A 444 -11.04 -5.80 -3.78
C SER A 444 -11.41 -7.20 -4.29
N ALA A 445 -10.40 -8.02 -4.57
CA ALA A 445 -10.52 -9.43 -4.92
C ALA A 445 -9.38 -10.21 -4.25
N GLU A 446 -9.67 -11.43 -3.79
CA GLU A 446 -8.65 -12.33 -3.26
C GLU A 446 -7.99 -13.07 -4.44
N ASN A 447 -6.70 -12.82 -4.67
CA ASN A 447 -5.93 -13.37 -5.79
C ASN A 447 -4.57 -13.88 -5.32
N ILE A 448 -4.05 -14.91 -5.99
CA ILE A 448 -2.64 -15.31 -5.85
C ILE A 448 -1.99 -15.37 -7.23
N ALA A 449 -0.77 -14.85 -7.31
CA ALA A 449 0.01 -14.77 -8.53
C ALA A 449 1.35 -15.48 -8.37
N PHE A 450 1.81 -16.10 -9.46
CA PHE A 450 3.09 -16.78 -9.59
C PHE A 450 3.84 -16.20 -10.76
N GLY A 451 5.14 -15.95 -10.59
CA GLY A 451 5.98 -15.36 -11.65
C GLY A 451 5.61 -13.90 -11.99
N GLN A 452 4.75 -13.25 -11.21
CA GLN A 452 4.31 -11.86 -11.40
C GLN A 452 3.58 -11.30 -10.17
N LEU A 453 3.35 -9.99 -10.17
CA LEU A 453 2.33 -9.35 -9.33
C LEU A 453 0.92 -9.71 -9.76
N VAL A 454 -0.03 -9.61 -8.82
CA VAL A 454 -1.47 -9.76 -9.12
C VAL A 454 -1.92 -8.72 -10.15
N GLU A 455 -1.37 -7.51 -10.13
CA GLU A 455 -1.64 -6.44 -11.10
C GLU A 455 -0.99 -6.68 -12.47
N GLY A 456 -0.09 -7.66 -12.59
CA GLY A 456 0.64 -7.98 -13.82
C GLY A 456 1.69 -6.94 -14.24
N THR A 457 1.95 -5.93 -13.41
CA THR A 457 2.86 -4.82 -13.71
C THR A 457 4.34 -5.18 -13.59
N ILE A 458 4.69 -6.20 -12.80
CA ILE A 458 6.06 -6.71 -12.64
C ILE A 458 6.01 -8.23 -12.76
N GLY A 459 6.83 -8.79 -13.66
CA GLY A 459 6.97 -10.24 -13.86
C GLY A 459 8.21 -10.86 -13.21
N CYS A 460 8.55 -12.07 -13.66
CA CYS A 460 9.73 -12.85 -13.31
C CYS A 460 10.50 -13.20 -14.59
N ASP A 461 11.82 -12.98 -14.58
CA ASP A 461 12.72 -13.47 -15.62
C ASP A 461 13.47 -14.69 -15.09
N GLY A 462 12.79 -15.82 -15.18
CA GLY A 462 13.24 -17.08 -14.66
C GLY A 462 12.08 -18.07 -14.55
N LEU A 463 12.33 -19.16 -13.84
CA LEU A 463 11.41 -20.26 -13.69
C LEU A 463 10.96 -20.38 -12.25
N VAL A 464 9.67 -20.60 -12.02
CA VAL A 464 9.09 -20.87 -10.71
C VAL A 464 8.44 -22.24 -10.74
N ASP A 465 8.67 -23.06 -9.72
CA ASP A 465 8.08 -24.39 -9.65
C ASP A 465 7.85 -24.89 -8.22
N ASP A 466 7.07 -25.96 -8.08
CA ASP A 466 6.86 -26.72 -6.85
C ASP A 466 6.48 -25.82 -5.68
N VAL A 467 5.49 -24.96 -5.92
CA VAL A 467 5.06 -23.92 -4.97
C VAL A 467 4.08 -24.51 -3.98
N ARG A 468 4.35 -24.36 -2.68
CA ARG A 468 3.42 -24.70 -1.61
C ARG A 468 3.20 -23.53 -0.68
N LEU A 469 1.94 -23.25 -0.38
CA LEU A 469 1.52 -22.33 0.67
C LEU A 469 0.90 -23.14 1.81
N SER A 470 1.34 -22.90 3.04
CA SER A 470 0.93 -23.67 4.22
C SER A 470 0.52 -22.75 5.38
N ARG A 471 -0.40 -23.23 6.21
CA ARG A 471 -0.71 -22.62 7.51
C ARG A 471 0.40 -22.93 8.51
N GLY A 472 0.79 -21.94 9.31
CA GLY A 472 1.87 -22.07 10.29
C GLY A 472 3.25 -21.75 9.73
N VAL A 473 4.22 -21.67 10.64
CA VAL A 473 5.64 -21.53 10.30
C VAL A 473 6.25 -22.89 10.00
N MET A 474 7.04 -22.97 8.93
CA MET A 474 7.71 -24.18 8.50
C MET A 474 9.23 -24.02 8.48
N LYS A 475 9.94 -25.15 8.49
CA LYS A 475 11.38 -25.21 8.23
C LYS A 475 11.61 -26.00 6.94
N PRO A 476 12.72 -25.76 6.22
CA PRO A 476 13.10 -26.58 5.08
C PRO A 476 13.13 -28.06 5.45
N ARG A 477 12.66 -28.91 4.53
CA ARG A 477 12.74 -30.35 4.67
C ARG A 477 13.96 -30.88 3.94
N PRO A 478 14.65 -31.88 4.51
CA PRO A 478 15.68 -32.59 3.77
C PRO A 478 15.05 -33.35 2.59
N GLY A 479 15.76 -33.37 1.46
CA GLY A 479 15.34 -34.07 0.24
C GLY A 479 15.25 -33.16 -0.98
N ASN A 480 15.22 -33.78 -2.15
CA ASN A 480 15.15 -33.08 -3.44
C ASN A 480 14.01 -33.59 -4.33
N SER A 481 12.94 -34.12 -3.71
CA SER A 481 11.74 -34.59 -4.41
C SER A 481 10.66 -33.50 -4.47
N PRO A 482 9.69 -33.60 -5.40
CA PRO A 482 8.52 -32.72 -5.43
C PRO A 482 7.77 -32.68 -4.10
N ARG A 483 7.18 -31.53 -3.77
CA ARG A 483 6.45 -31.38 -2.51
C ARG A 483 5.15 -32.16 -2.55
N LEU A 484 4.89 -32.88 -1.46
CA LEU A 484 3.60 -33.52 -1.23
C LEU A 484 2.67 -32.60 -0.44
N ARG A 485 1.37 -32.74 -0.68
CA ARG A 485 0.33 -32.09 0.13
C ARG A 485 0.36 -32.62 1.57
N MET A 486 0.07 -31.75 2.51
CA MET A 486 -0.02 -32.06 3.94
C MET A 486 -1.29 -31.48 4.54
N ASP A 487 -1.61 -31.86 5.78
CA ASP A 487 -2.76 -31.38 6.55
C ASP A 487 -2.84 -29.85 6.67
N ASN A 488 -1.69 -29.16 6.73
CA ASN A 488 -1.63 -27.70 6.82
C ASN A 488 -1.48 -26.99 5.45
N THR A 489 -1.49 -27.73 4.33
CA THR A 489 -1.31 -27.14 2.99
C THR A 489 -2.56 -26.37 2.56
N LEU A 490 -2.40 -25.07 2.33
CA LEU A 490 -3.43 -24.18 1.78
C LEU A 490 -3.51 -24.29 0.25
N GLY A 491 -2.35 -24.44 -0.42
CA GLY A 491 -2.26 -24.64 -1.86
C GLY A 491 -0.93 -25.28 -2.27
N LEU A 492 -0.96 -26.03 -3.38
CA LEU A 492 0.20 -26.72 -3.97
C LEU A 492 0.08 -26.63 -5.49
N TRP A 493 1.14 -26.20 -6.17
CA TRP A 493 1.17 -25.96 -7.61
C TRP A 493 2.47 -26.48 -8.24
N SER A 494 2.34 -27.42 -9.19
CA SER A 494 3.44 -28.00 -9.99
C SER A 494 3.48 -27.52 -11.44
N PHE A 495 2.50 -26.73 -11.89
CA PHE A 495 2.45 -26.11 -13.24
C PHE A 495 2.52 -27.06 -14.46
N ASP A 496 2.42 -28.37 -14.27
CA ASP A 496 2.47 -29.39 -15.34
C ASP A 496 1.37 -29.21 -16.41
N ASP A 497 0.20 -28.74 -15.97
CA ASP A 497 -1.01 -28.58 -16.79
C ASP A 497 -1.15 -27.20 -17.46
N LEU A 498 -0.10 -26.37 -17.44
CA LEU A 498 -0.13 -25.06 -18.10
C LEU A 498 -0.44 -25.19 -19.60
N GLY A 499 -1.59 -24.65 -20.02
CA GLY A 499 -2.05 -24.68 -21.41
C GLY A 499 -2.91 -25.89 -21.79
N ALA A 500 -3.20 -26.81 -20.87
CA ALA A 500 -4.24 -27.80 -21.09
C ALA A 500 -5.61 -27.09 -21.04
N ALA A 501 -6.36 -27.13 -22.14
CA ALA A 501 -7.74 -26.65 -22.20
C ALA A 501 -8.68 -27.60 -21.44
N VAL A 502 -8.41 -27.80 -20.14
CA VAL A 502 -9.34 -28.44 -19.24
C VAL A 502 -10.02 -27.30 -18.52
N ALA A 503 -11.29 -27.05 -18.85
CA ALA A 503 -12.13 -26.22 -18.01
C ALA A 503 -11.97 -26.75 -16.59
N LYS A 504 -11.34 -25.97 -15.71
CA LYS A 504 -11.24 -26.32 -14.31
C LYS A 504 -12.68 -26.41 -13.84
N VAL A 505 -13.18 -27.64 -13.64
CA VAL A 505 -14.44 -27.86 -12.97
C VAL A 505 -14.20 -27.40 -11.55
N VAL A 506 -14.54 -26.14 -11.27
CA VAL A 506 -14.53 -25.60 -9.93
C VAL A 506 -15.64 -26.35 -9.21
N ALA A 507 -15.27 -27.19 -8.24
CA ALA A 507 -16.26 -27.79 -7.37
C ALA A 507 -17.05 -26.65 -6.71
N PRO A 508 -18.38 -26.65 -6.78
CA PRO A 508 -19.19 -25.61 -6.17
C PRO A 508 -18.87 -25.55 -4.67
N GLU A 509 -18.81 -24.35 -4.09
CA GLU A 509 -18.58 -24.22 -2.65
C GLU A 509 -19.72 -24.88 -1.86
N PRO A 510 -19.43 -25.65 -0.80
CA PRO A 510 -20.47 -26.32 -0.04
C PRO A 510 -21.34 -25.29 0.67
N VAL A 511 -22.66 -25.37 0.49
CA VAL A 511 -23.58 -24.48 1.20
C VAL A 511 -23.50 -24.72 2.72
N SER A 512 -23.47 -23.63 3.49
CA SER A 512 -23.38 -23.69 4.95
C SER A 512 -24.58 -24.42 5.56
N PHE A 513 -24.32 -25.31 6.53
CA PHE A 513 -25.34 -26.01 7.28
C PHE A 513 -24.94 -26.12 8.76
N THR A 514 -25.77 -25.56 9.63
CA THR A 514 -25.58 -25.64 11.09
C THR A 514 -26.74 -26.43 11.69
N PRO A 515 -26.57 -27.73 11.97
CA PRO A 515 -27.62 -28.56 12.55
C PRO A 515 -27.83 -28.26 14.03
N ASP A 516 -29.07 -28.42 14.49
CA ASP A 516 -29.35 -28.50 15.93
C ASP A 516 -28.60 -29.69 16.54
N LEU A 517 -28.04 -29.52 17.75
CA LEU A 517 -27.27 -30.57 18.43
C LEU A 517 -28.10 -31.79 18.88
N PRO A 518 -29.26 -31.63 19.54
CA PRO A 518 -30.02 -32.75 20.13
C PRO A 518 -30.45 -33.82 19.11
N PRO A 519 -30.55 -35.11 19.49
CA PRO A 519 -30.99 -36.17 18.58
C PRO A 519 -32.43 -35.95 18.10
N LEU A 520 -32.72 -36.40 16.88
CA LEU A 520 -34.05 -36.35 16.27
C LEU A 520 -35.02 -37.23 17.06
N ASN A 521 -34.59 -38.43 17.46
CA ASN A 521 -35.33 -39.28 18.38
C ASN A 521 -34.61 -39.34 19.74
N LYS A 522 -35.18 -38.63 20.71
CA LYS A 522 -34.65 -38.55 22.07
C LYS A 522 -34.81 -39.86 22.85
N ALA A 523 -35.80 -40.69 22.51
CA ALA A 523 -36.04 -41.96 23.19
C ALA A 523 -34.92 -42.98 22.90
N ASP A 524 -34.36 -42.96 21.69
CA ASP A 524 -33.28 -43.87 21.28
C ASP A 524 -31.90 -43.44 21.82
N ASN A 525 -31.81 -42.25 22.40
CA ASN A 525 -30.57 -41.62 22.85
C ASN A 525 -30.70 -41.16 24.31
N GLN A 526 -31.03 -42.07 25.23
CA GLN A 526 -31.35 -41.77 26.63
C GLN A 526 -30.32 -40.88 27.38
N HIS A 527 -29.07 -40.84 26.93
CA HIS A 527 -27.96 -40.07 27.53
C HIS A 527 -27.64 -38.76 26.78
N TRP A 528 -28.49 -38.29 25.87
CA TRP A 528 -28.17 -37.13 25.05
C TRP A 528 -28.01 -35.82 25.85
N HIS A 529 -28.62 -35.77 27.03
CA HIS A 529 -28.51 -34.65 27.98
C HIS A 529 -27.28 -34.71 28.90
N GLU A 530 -26.57 -35.84 28.93
CA GLU A 530 -25.39 -35.98 29.78
C GLU A 530 -24.33 -34.95 29.40
N PHE A 531 -23.62 -34.41 30.39
CA PHE A 531 -22.63 -33.34 30.19
C PHE A 531 -21.55 -33.70 29.15
N VAL A 532 -21.24 -35.00 29.04
CA VAL A 532 -20.29 -35.54 28.06
C VAL A 532 -20.74 -35.29 26.60
N ASN A 533 -22.05 -35.19 26.35
CA ASN A 533 -22.65 -34.98 25.02
C ASN A 533 -23.09 -33.53 24.76
N ARG A 534 -22.73 -32.56 25.61
CA ARG A 534 -23.23 -31.17 25.56
C ARG A 534 -23.00 -30.44 24.22
N ASP A 535 -21.93 -30.78 23.50
CA ASP A 535 -21.58 -30.18 22.20
C ASP A 535 -21.84 -31.14 21.02
N ARG A 536 -22.39 -32.33 21.29
CA ARG A 536 -22.49 -33.43 20.32
C ARG A 536 -23.53 -33.17 19.26
N VAL A 537 -23.13 -33.36 18.01
CA VAL A 537 -24.01 -33.30 16.84
C VAL A 537 -24.60 -34.69 16.58
N PHE A 538 -25.84 -34.91 17.02
CA PHE A 538 -26.56 -36.14 16.71
C PHE A 538 -27.17 -36.09 15.31
N ASP A 539 -27.28 -37.25 14.64
CA ASP A 539 -28.05 -37.43 13.39
C ASP A 539 -27.70 -36.45 12.24
N PHE A 540 -26.43 -36.04 12.13
CA PHE A 540 -26.01 -35.00 11.18
C PHE A 540 -26.55 -35.22 9.75
N TYR A 541 -26.28 -36.38 9.17
CA TYR A 541 -26.64 -36.66 7.78
C TYR A 541 -28.16 -36.70 7.58
N THR A 542 -28.90 -37.22 8.55
CA THR A 542 -30.36 -37.24 8.51
C THR A 542 -30.92 -35.81 8.55
N LYS A 543 -30.42 -34.97 9.45
CA LYS A 543 -30.83 -33.55 9.55
C LYS A 543 -30.45 -32.76 8.31
N GLN A 544 -29.26 -32.99 7.79
CA GLN A 544 -28.77 -32.39 6.55
C GLN A 544 -29.67 -32.76 5.36
N ALA A 545 -30.00 -34.03 5.21
CA ALA A 545 -30.92 -34.50 4.17
C ALA A 545 -32.30 -33.84 4.31
N LEU A 546 -32.89 -33.86 5.51
CA LEU A 546 -34.20 -33.25 5.78
C LEU A 546 -34.22 -31.73 5.52
N HIS A 547 -33.09 -31.04 5.70
CA HIS A 547 -32.95 -29.62 5.44
C HIS A 547 -32.88 -29.33 3.93
N PHE A 548 -31.95 -29.97 3.21
CA PHE A 548 -31.71 -29.67 1.80
C PHE A 548 -32.71 -30.31 0.84
N MET A 549 -33.34 -31.43 1.19
CA MET A 549 -34.41 -32.05 0.38
C MET A 549 -35.64 -31.15 0.20
N LYS A 550 -35.81 -30.13 1.04
CA LYS A 550 -36.91 -29.17 0.95
C LYS A 550 -36.61 -27.99 0.02
N GLN A 551 -35.36 -27.80 -0.38
CA GLN A 551 -34.93 -26.66 -1.21
C GLN A 551 -35.09 -26.97 -2.70
N LYS A 552 -35.54 -25.98 -3.48
CA LYS A 552 -35.63 -26.05 -4.95
C LYS A 552 -35.08 -24.76 -5.56
N PRO A 553 -33.99 -24.81 -6.36
CA PRO A 553 -33.21 -26.00 -6.69
C PRO A 553 -32.43 -26.56 -5.49
N MET A 554 -32.06 -27.84 -5.55
CA MET A 554 -31.16 -28.45 -4.57
C MET A 554 -29.74 -27.90 -4.80
N PRO A 555 -28.99 -27.54 -3.74
CA PRO A 555 -27.61 -27.07 -3.87
C PRO A 555 -26.70 -28.11 -4.54
N GLU A 556 -25.76 -27.65 -5.36
CA GLU A 556 -24.83 -28.53 -6.10
C GLU A 556 -23.81 -29.23 -5.18
N LEU A 557 -23.41 -28.58 -4.07
CA LEU A 557 -22.61 -29.18 -3.01
C LEU A 557 -23.16 -28.77 -1.64
N ILE A 558 -23.39 -29.76 -0.77
CA ILE A 558 -23.87 -29.58 0.60
C ILE A 558 -22.71 -29.67 1.60
N ALA A 559 -22.87 -29.05 2.78
CA ALA A 559 -21.84 -29.04 3.83
C ALA A 559 -21.28 -30.44 4.16
N PRO A 560 -19.98 -30.60 4.43
CA PRO A 560 -19.46 -31.85 5.00
C PRO A 560 -19.82 -31.97 6.49
N PHE A 561 -19.71 -33.18 7.05
CA PHE A 561 -19.82 -33.40 8.50
C PHE A 561 -18.73 -32.61 9.24
N PRO A 562 -19.08 -31.70 10.16
CA PRO A 562 -18.10 -30.82 10.81
C PRO A 562 -17.27 -31.54 11.88
N GLY A 563 -17.62 -32.77 12.26
CA GLY A 563 -17.02 -33.52 13.38
C GLY A 563 -18.01 -33.75 14.51
N VAL A 564 -17.66 -34.62 15.46
CA VAL A 564 -18.56 -35.10 16.55
C VAL A 564 -19.18 -33.95 17.34
N ASP A 565 -18.39 -32.93 17.64
CA ASP A 565 -18.83 -31.74 18.39
C ASP A 565 -18.69 -30.45 17.57
N GLY A 566 -19.19 -30.48 16.34
CA GLY A 566 -19.23 -29.30 15.46
C GLY A 566 -17.85 -28.81 14.99
N GLY A 567 -16.80 -29.61 15.17
CA GLY A 567 -15.44 -29.34 14.71
C GLY A 567 -14.66 -28.32 15.54
N GLN A 568 -15.27 -27.68 16.53
CA GLN A 568 -14.61 -26.65 17.36
C GLN A 568 -13.50 -27.22 18.25
N GLN A 569 -13.57 -28.52 18.56
CA GLN A 569 -12.62 -29.22 19.45
C GLN A 569 -11.81 -30.30 18.70
N GLY A 570 -11.77 -30.20 17.36
CA GLY A 570 -11.12 -31.20 16.49
C GLY A 570 -12.00 -32.42 16.21
N HIS A 571 -11.41 -33.43 15.54
CA HIS A 571 -12.15 -34.60 15.05
C HIS A 571 -12.84 -35.42 16.15
N TRP A 572 -12.22 -35.48 17.33
CA TRP A 572 -12.63 -36.33 18.46
C TRP A 572 -13.57 -35.63 19.46
N GLY A 573 -13.88 -34.36 19.23
CA GLY A 573 -14.78 -33.60 20.10
C GLY A 573 -14.13 -33.08 21.40
N ASN A 574 -14.96 -32.76 22.38
CA ASN A 574 -14.64 -32.08 23.62
C ASN A 574 -14.10 -33.00 24.73
N GLN A 575 -13.71 -34.23 24.37
CA GLN A 575 -13.34 -35.31 25.28
C GLN A 575 -11.93 -35.80 24.98
N ASN A 576 -11.16 -36.10 26.03
CA ASN A 576 -9.86 -36.73 25.89
C ASN A 576 -9.53 -37.65 27.09
N ASP A 577 -8.56 -38.54 26.88
CA ASP A 577 -8.14 -39.54 27.86
C ASP A 577 -7.45 -38.95 29.10
N GLN A 578 -6.94 -37.71 29.02
CA GLN A 578 -6.21 -37.08 30.11
C GLN A 578 -7.14 -36.42 31.15
N THR A 579 -8.33 -35.97 30.73
CA THR A 579 -9.22 -35.18 31.59
C THR A 579 -10.63 -35.74 31.70
N THR A 580 -11.18 -36.34 30.64
CA THR A 580 -12.60 -36.74 30.60
C THR A 580 -12.80 -38.18 31.08
N TRP A 581 -11.86 -39.08 30.75
CA TRP A 581 -11.95 -40.51 31.05
C TRP A 581 -10.97 -40.98 32.13
N LYS A 582 -10.40 -40.03 32.88
CA LYS A 582 -9.38 -40.27 33.91
C LYS A 582 -10.00 -40.67 35.26
N ASP A 583 -10.68 -41.82 35.30
CA ASP A 583 -11.25 -42.33 36.55
C ASP A 583 -11.21 -43.86 36.71
N GLY A 584 -10.28 -44.51 35.99
CA GLY A 584 -10.00 -45.94 36.16
C GLY A 584 -11.07 -46.87 35.59
N ARG A 585 -12.26 -46.36 35.22
CA ARG A 585 -13.37 -47.15 34.69
C ARG A 585 -13.01 -47.88 33.39
N PHE A 586 -12.19 -47.28 32.54
CA PHE A 586 -11.66 -47.94 31.34
C PHE A 586 -10.80 -49.16 31.70
N GLY A 587 -9.97 -49.06 32.75
CA GLY A 587 -9.16 -50.16 33.24
C GLY A 587 -9.97 -51.26 33.95
N SER A 588 -11.13 -50.93 34.52
CA SER A 588 -12.07 -51.89 35.10
C SER A 588 -13.11 -52.42 34.12
N SER A 589 -13.12 -51.93 32.87
CA SER A 589 -14.05 -52.39 31.84
C SER A 589 -13.66 -53.77 31.35
N ASP A 590 -14.65 -54.59 31.01
CA ASP A 590 -14.40 -55.83 30.28
C ASP A 590 -13.98 -55.47 28.84
N LEU A 591 -12.68 -55.60 28.55
CA LEU A 591 -12.11 -55.31 27.24
C LEU A 591 -12.21 -56.51 26.26
N GLY A 592 -12.85 -57.61 26.69
CA GLY A 592 -12.95 -58.84 25.92
C GLY A 592 -11.63 -59.61 25.79
N SER A 593 -11.63 -60.62 24.92
CA SER A 593 -10.48 -61.51 24.66
C SER A 593 -9.48 -60.95 23.64
N VAL A 594 -9.87 -59.92 22.87
CA VAL A 594 -9.02 -59.29 21.86
C VAL A 594 -9.21 -57.77 21.92
N PHE A 595 -8.11 -57.05 22.11
CA PHE A 595 -8.09 -55.59 22.11
C PHE A 595 -7.01 -55.06 21.16
N SER A 596 -7.36 -54.10 20.30
CA SER A 596 -6.41 -53.47 19.37
C SER A 596 -6.19 -52.01 19.72
N GLY A 597 -4.93 -51.60 19.87
CA GLY A 597 -4.58 -50.22 20.21
C GLY A 597 -3.09 -49.96 20.20
N VAL A 598 -2.67 -48.82 20.75
CA VAL A 598 -1.25 -48.51 20.92
C VAL A 598 -0.71 -49.30 22.11
N PHE A 599 0.13 -50.31 21.86
CA PHE A 599 0.80 -51.05 22.92
C PHE A 599 2.08 -50.32 23.35
N LYS A 600 2.24 -50.10 24.66
CA LYS A 600 3.47 -49.59 25.27
C LYS A 600 3.93 -50.54 26.37
N GLY A 601 5.04 -51.22 26.15
CA GLY A 601 5.57 -52.23 27.07
C GLY A 601 6.86 -52.84 26.54
N ALA A 602 7.67 -53.43 27.43
CA ALA A 602 8.98 -54.04 27.08
C ALA A 602 9.93 -53.11 26.29
N GLY A 603 9.85 -51.79 26.53
CA GLY A 603 10.65 -50.79 25.81
C GLY A 603 10.19 -50.50 24.37
N LEU A 604 9.03 -51.02 23.95
CA LEU A 604 8.48 -50.85 22.60
C LEU A 604 7.20 -50.01 22.62
N ILE A 605 6.95 -49.32 21.50
CA ILE A 605 5.70 -48.62 21.20
C ILE A 605 5.18 -49.15 19.85
N ILE A 606 4.07 -49.87 19.86
CA ILE A 606 3.48 -50.49 18.66
C ILE A 606 2.14 -49.80 18.38
N PRO A 607 2.02 -48.98 17.31
CA PRO A 607 0.83 -48.17 17.04
C PRO A 607 -0.46 -48.96 16.73
N LYS A 608 -0.35 -50.23 16.33
CA LYS A 608 -1.46 -51.15 16.03
C LYS A 608 -1.21 -52.52 16.65
N GLY A 609 -0.93 -52.55 17.95
CA GLY A 609 -0.74 -53.79 18.69
C GLY A 609 -2.09 -54.49 18.90
N ILE A 610 -2.10 -55.82 18.76
CA ILE A 610 -3.24 -56.65 19.12
C ILE A 610 -2.88 -57.38 20.41
N CYS A 611 -3.55 -57.03 21.50
CA CYS A 611 -3.44 -57.69 22.78
C CYS A 611 -4.49 -58.80 22.85
N VAL A 612 -4.05 -60.05 22.96
CA VAL A 612 -4.93 -61.21 23.14
C VAL A 612 -4.86 -61.63 24.61
N ARG A 613 -6.01 -61.68 25.27
CA ARG A 613 -6.15 -62.16 26.65
C ARG A 613 -6.72 -63.57 26.59
N PHE A 614 -5.92 -64.56 27.00
CA PHE A 614 -6.33 -65.96 27.10
C PHE A 614 -7.06 -66.23 28.42
#